data_AF-A0A8H4V2C5-F1
#
_entry.id   AF-A0A8H4V2C5-F1
#
_cell.length_a   1.000
_cell.length_b   1.000
_cell.length_c   1.000
_cell.angle_alpha   90.00
_cell.angle_beta   90.00
_cell.angle_gamma   90.00
#
_symmetry.space_group_name_H-M   'P 1'
#
loop_
_entity.id
_entity.type
_entity.pdbx_description
1 polymer ?
#
loop_
_entity_poly.entity_id
_entity_poly.type
_entity_poly.pdbx_seq_one_letter_code
_entity_poly.pdbx_strand_id
1 'polypeptide(L)'
;MAAFCLYNNASSLDAITHFHNIRLNYIGKRLDRDNGSECIPKALSLYIQTLQHTKVLFSRRLLDALGRLQAQPLLNDHDIQKLDDIDLDILGRWVVPDVKNFTPWIKSDALTKQSAEQTLKAWSKKAFQAFLERGAATLESSVDFAAVLALRKKALDIWLAAVSTTLTHSSTSVLEGLRDLFNTQLKNILLKEAQALLSVGDSVKSHLNEWQKTDASGRQSLWDPDLLSLDVSDGATTFQRAITETLLGQDAKITNVLEVYHAWLATIETSRQLIEDLQDTKWEDTLDEDEDEEFQDSTVDLLTKDDPYLLREEQIKAVRQALLDLQGLFEDVIQTFDSNSEKAAFVLRLIRDLRRESPNIMQDDEMEFAQGIVPELHEILAEEILSKVPASNIIPPVKNIARLPGRSLWEKTPELPIQPLPSTFRYFKRLVEAMEDLGPDLWNPSAVNLLKLKLHKSAIDSFASKLEQLKSVDSTEDKGDADEAEKKEMPVKTDPNPARDWRIQLLLDAFYIRDVLSVQIDGIDPLDDLIETLQGEIDEDGIAGALQESAHEFWNRTQLLFGLLSHH
;
A
#
# COMPACT_ATOMS: atom_id res chain seq x y z
N MET A 1 -18.99 -18.20 -53.29
CA MET A 1 -17.90 -17.59 -54.10
C MET A 1 -18.15 -17.76 -55.60
N ALA A 2 -18.35 -18.98 -56.13
CA ALA A 2 -18.65 -19.15 -57.56
C ALA A 2 -19.86 -18.33 -58.04
N ALA A 3 -20.94 -18.27 -57.24
CA ALA A 3 -22.09 -17.38 -57.51
C ALA A 3 -21.71 -15.89 -57.55
N PHE A 4 -20.76 -15.45 -56.72
CA PHE A 4 -20.27 -14.06 -56.73
C PHE A 4 -19.45 -13.77 -58.00
N CYS A 5 -18.60 -14.71 -58.43
CA CYS A 5 -17.87 -14.61 -59.69
C CYS A 5 -18.82 -14.51 -60.89
N LEU A 6 -19.87 -15.34 -60.93
CA LEU A 6 -20.90 -15.30 -61.98
C LEU A 6 -21.66 -13.98 -62.01
N TYR A 7 -22.16 -13.53 -60.87
CA TYR A 7 -23.03 -12.35 -60.80
C TYR A 7 -22.28 -11.05 -61.12
N ASN A 8 -21.04 -10.90 -60.66
CA ASN A 8 -20.26 -9.68 -60.81
C ASN A 8 -19.22 -9.71 -61.95
N ASN A 9 -19.16 -10.81 -62.73
CA ASN A 9 -18.07 -11.06 -63.69
C ASN A 9 -16.68 -10.85 -63.06
N ALA A 10 -16.53 -11.31 -61.82
CA ALA A 10 -15.37 -11.08 -60.95
C ALA A 10 -14.40 -12.26 -61.02
N SER A 11 -13.10 -12.00 -60.89
CA SER A 11 -12.10 -13.08 -60.90
C SER A 11 -12.14 -13.93 -59.62
N SER A 12 -11.39 -15.04 -59.62
CA SER A 12 -11.21 -15.86 -58.42
C SER A 12 -10.55 -15.06 -57.28
N LEU A 13 -9.63 -14.15 -57.60
CA LEU A 13 -8.96 -13.29 -56.62
C LEU A 13 -9.91 -12.23 -56.05
N ASP A 14 -10.76 -11.64 -56.90
CA ASP A 14 -11.79 -10.68 -56.46
C ASP A 14 -12.78 -11.33 -55.48
N ALA A 15 -13.19 -12.57 -55.76
CA ALA A 15 -14.08 -13.32 -54.87
C ALA A 15 -13.44 -13.66 -53.52
N ILE A 16 -12.15 -13.98 -53.51
CA ILE A 16 -11.38 -14.22 -52.28
C ILE A 16 -11.21 -12.92 -51.49
N THR A 17 -10.87 -11.82 -52.17
CA THR A 17 -10.76 -10.48 -51.56
C THR A 17 -12.09 -10.04 -50.95
N HIS A 18 -13.20 -10.28 -51.65
CA HIS A 18 -14.54 -10.00 -51.12
C HIS A 18 -14.85 -10.85 -49.88
N PHE A 19 -14.52 -12.15 -49.90
CA PHE A 19 -14.67 -13.03 -48.74
C PHE A 19 -13.85 -12.56 -47.54
N HIS A 20 -12.58 -12.20 -47.77
CA HIS A 20 -11.68 -11.63 -46.78
C HIS A 20 -12.23 -10.34 -46.15
N ASN A 21 -12.81 -9.45 -46.96
CA ASN A 21 -13.43 -8.22 -46.48
C ASN A 21 -14.70 -8.50 -45.65
N ILE A 22 -15.55 -9.44 -46.07
CA ILE A 22 -16.73 -9.85 -45.29
C ILE A 22 -16.30 -10.42 -43.94
N ARG A 23 -15.32 -11.33 -43.94
CA ARG A 23 -14.83 -11.96 -42.71
C ARG A 23 -14.20 -10.94 -41.77
N LEU A 24 -13.37 -10.03 -42.29
CA LEU A 24 -12.77 -8.94 -41.52
C LEU A 24 -13.85 -8.06 -40.86
N ASN A 25 -14.84 -7.63 -41.63
CA ASN A 25 -15.95 -6.82 -41.11
C ASN A 25 -16.77 -7.57 -40.05
N TYR A 26 -16.94 -8.89 -40.20
CA TYR A 26 -17.65 -9.71 -39.23
C TYR A 26 -16.86 -9.90 -37.93
N ILE A 27 -15.53 -10.08 -38.01
CA ILE A 27 -14.65 -10.09 -36.83
C ILE A 27 -14.84 -8.78 -36.06
N GLY A 28 -14.75 -7.64 -36.75
CA GLY A 28 -14.91 -6.32 -36.12
C GLY A 28 -16.28 -6.15 -35.46
N LYS A 29 -17.37 -6.39 -36.21
CA LYS A 29 -18.75 -6.30 -35.70
C LYS A 29 -19.04 -7.23 -34.53
N ARG A 30 -18.28 -8.32 -34.37
CA ARG A 30 -18.46 -9.26 -33.27
C ARG A 30 -17.79 -8.78 -32.00
N LEU A 31 -16.60 -8.19 -32.12
CA LEU A 31 -15.89 -7.57 -31.02
C LEU A 31 -16.62 -6.31 -30.53
N ASP A 32 -17.29 -5.59 -31.44
CA ASP A 32 -18.13 -4.43 -31.08
C ASP A 32 -19.43 -4.76 -30.33
N ARG A 33 -19.73 -6.03 -30.02
CA ARG A 33 -20.95 -6.42 -29.29
C ARG A 33 -20.65 -6.53 -27.79
N ASP A 34 -21.51 -5.91 -26.98
CA ASP A 34 -21.45 -5.81 -25.49
C ASP A 34 -21.41 -7.13 -24.69
N ASN A 35 -21.34 -8.30 -25.33
CA ASN A 35 -21.26 -9.59 -24.64
C ASN A 35 -19.79 -10.04 -24.53
N GLY A 36 -19.02 -9.33 -23.69
CA GLY A 36 -17.55 -9.28 -23.72
C GLY A 36 -16.78 -10.60 -23.55
N SER A 37 -17.32 -11.60 -22.84
CA SER A 37 -16.53 -12.81 -22.52
C SER A 37 -16.41 -13.81 -23.68
N GLU A 38 -17.46 -14.02 -24.48
CA GLU A 38 -17.40 -15.02 -25.55
C GLU A 38 -17.00 -14.47 -26.92
N CYS A 39 -16.91 -13.14 -27.06
CA CYS A 39 -16.66 -12.49 -28.34
C CYS A 39 -15.22 -12.71 -28.84
N ILE A 40 -14.23 -12.56 -27.97
CA ILE A 40 -12.80 -12.64 -28.34
C ILE A 40 -12.40 -14.05 -28.81
N PRO A 41 -12.67 -15.13 -28.05
CA PRO A 41 -12.34 -16.49 -28.51
C PRO A 41 -13.02 -16.85 -29.83
N LYS A 42 -14.30 -16.48 -30.00
CA LYS A 42 -15.06 -16.78 -31.22
C LYS A 42 -14.61 -15.94 -32.42
N ALA A 43 -14.14 -14.72 -32.19
CA ALA A 43 -13.54 -13.87 -33.22
C ALA A 43 -12.18 -14.44 -33.66
N LEU A 44 -11.36 -14.91 -32.72
CA LEU A 44 -10.09 -15.60 -33.00
C LEU A 44 -10.30 -16.91 -33.77
N SER A 45 -11.27 -17.74 -33.36
CA SER A 45 -11.62 -18.94 -34.13
C SER A 45 -12.04 -18.59 -35.56
N LEU A 46 -12.77 -17.49 -35.77
CA LEU A 46 -13.18 -17.06 -37.10
C LEU A 46 -12.01 -16.53 -37.95
N TYR A 47 -11.04 -15.86 -37.31
CA TYR A 47 -9.78 -15.49 -37.95
C TYR A 47 -9.02 -16.73 -38.44
N ILE A 48 -8.80 -17.72 -37.56
CA ILE A 48 -8.11 -18.98 -37.86
C ILE A 48 -8.83 -19.75 -38.97
N GLN A 49 -10.15 -19.95 -38.83
CA GLN A 49 -10.97 -20.63 -39.85
C GLN A 49 -10.90 -19.92 -41.21
N THR A 50 -10.82 -18.59 -41.23
CA THR A 50 -10.72 -17.85 -42.49
C THR A 50 -9.39 -18.14 -43.18
N LEU A 51 -8.29 -18.23 -42.45
CA LEU A 51 -6.99 -18.60 -42.99
C LEU A 51 -6.96 -20.04 -43.51
N GLN A 52 -7.46 -20.98 -42.71
CA GLN A 52 -7.56 -22.40 -43.09
C GLN A 52 -8.45 -22.59 -44.33
N HIS A 53 -9.63 -21.97 -44.37
CA HIS A 53 -10.51 -22.02 -45.55
C HIS A 53 -9.85 -21.40 -46.78
N THR A 54 -9.14 -20.27 -46.62
CA THR A 54 -8.49 -19.62 -47.77
C THR A 54 -7.36 -20.49 -48.33
N LYS A 55 -6.57 -21.16 -47.48
CA LYS A 55 -5.56 -22.14 -47.91
C LYS A 55 -6.18 -23.26 -48.76
N VAL A 56 -7.34 -23.78 -48.36
CA VAL A 56 -8.10 -24.80 -49.11
C VAL A 56 -8.71 -24.25 -50.40
N LEU A 57 -9.10 -22.98 -50.43
CA LEU A 57 -9.62 -22.34 -51.65
C LEU A 57 -8.52 -22.11 -52.69
N PHE A 58 -7.31 -21.79 -52.25
CA PHE A 58 -6.14 -21.66 -53.11
C PHE A 58 -5.60 -23.02 -53.61
N SER A 59 -5.94 -24.15 -52.99
CA SER A 59 -5.41 -25.48 -53.33
C SER A 59 -6.06 -26.17 -54.55
N ARG A 60 -6.79 -25.41 -55.40
CA ARG A 60 -7.51 -25.77 -56.66
C ARG A 60 -9.03 -25.88 -56.57
N ARG A 61 -9.63 -26.04 -55.39
CA ARG A 61 -11.10 -26.27 -55.29
C ARG A 61 -11.95 -25.17 -55.93
N LEU A 62 -11.57 -23.90 -55.77
CA LEU A 62 -12.30 -22.79 -56.39
C LEU A 62 -12.04 -22.73 -57.91
N LEU A 63 -10.80 -22.92 -58.34
CA LEU A 63 -10.44 -22.94 -59.76
C LEU A 63 -11.12 -24.09 -60.51
N ASP A 64 -11.19 -25.28 -59.91
CA ASP A 64 -11.87 -26.45 -60.48
C ASP A 64 -13.38 -26.20 -60.59
N ALA A 65 -14.00 -25.59 -59.57
CA ALA A 65 -15.41 -25.24 -59.60
C ALA A 65 -15.72 -24.19 -60.68
N LEU A 66 -14.87 -23.17 -60.83
CA LEU A 66 -14.99 -22.17 -61.89
C LEU A 66 -14.71 -22.78 -63.29
N GLY A 67 -13.74 -23.69 -63.39
CA GLY A 67 -13.43 -24.41 -64.62
C GLY A 67 -14.57 -25.31 -65.09
N ARG A 68 -15.24 -26.01 -64.17
CA ARG A 68 -16.47 -26.79 -64.48
C ARG A 68 -17.59 -25.89 -65.01
N LEU A 69 -17.76 -24.73 -64.40
CA LEU A 69 -18.78 -23.74 -64.77
C LEU A 69 -18.53 -23.13 -66.16
N GLN A 70 -17.28 -23.08 -66.60
CA GLN A 70 -16.88 -22.62 -67.94
C GLN A 70 -16.85 -23.73 -69.00
N ALA A 71 -16.90 -25.00 -68.60
CA ALA A 71 -16.71 -26.11 -69.50
C ALA A 71 -17.92 -26.40 -70.39
N GLN A 72 -19.13 -26.07 -69.92
CA GLN A 72 -20.39 -26.38 -70.61
C GLN A 72 -21.42 -25.25 -70.44
N PRO A 73 -22.37 -25.09 -71.39
CA PRO A 73 -23.48 -24.16 -71.22
C PRO A 73 -24.30 -24.46 -69.95
N LEU A 74 -24.75 -23.43 -69.23
CA LEU A 74 -25.41 -23.61 -67.92
C LEU A 74 -26.64 -24.51 -67.98
N LEU A 75 -27.45 -24.40 -69.04
CA LEU A 75 -28.67 -25.20 -69.21
C LEU A 75 -28.40 -26.67 -69.59
N ASN A 76 -27.14 -27.01 -69.90
CA ASN A 76 -26.71 -28.38 -70.14
C ASN A 76 -26.16 -29.06 -68.88
N ASP A 77 -26.06 -28.34 -67.76
CA ASP A 77 -25.67 -28.92 -66.47
C ASP A 77 -26.78 -29.84 -65.95
N HIS A 78 -26.42 -31.07 -65.62
CA HIS A 78 -27.34 -32.11 -65.16
C HIS A 78 -28.01 -31.74 -63.83
N ASP A 79 -27.36 -30.96 -62.97
CA ASP A 79 -27.96 -30.51 -61.71
C ASP A 79 -29.02 -29.42 -61.93
N ILE A 80 -28.91 -28.64 -63.01
CA ILE A 80 -29.90 -27.63 -63.40
C ILE A 80 -31.06 -28.28 -64.16
N GLN A 81 -30.80 -29.29 -64.98
CA GLN A 81 -31.84 -30.06 -65.69
C GLN A 81 -32.76 -30.84 -64.75
N LYS A 82 -32.26 -31.20 -63.56
CA LYS A 82 -33.01 -31.88 -62.50
C LYS A 82 -33.89 -30.99 -61.66
N LEU A 83 -33.87 -29.67 -61.86
CA LEU A 83 -34.74 -28.77 -61.12
C LEU A 83 -36.15 -28.84 -61.71
N ASP A 84 -37.04 -29.55 -61.01
CA ASP A 84 -38.45 -29.75 -61.37
C ASP A 84 -39.18 -28.40 -61.59
N ASP A 85 -38.71 -27.32 -60.96
CA ASP A 85 -39.32 -25.98 -61.05
C ASP A 85 -39.09 -25.27 -62.40
N ILE A 86 -38.12 -25.71 -63.22
CA ILE A 86 -37.73 -25.03 -64.47
C ILE A 86 -38.29 -25.74 -65.72
N ASP A 87 -38.73 -27.01 -65.60
CA ASP A 87 -39.33 -27.81 -66.67
C ASP A 87 -38.58 -27.70 -68.02
N LEU A 88 -37.24 -27.77 -67.98
CA LEU A 88 -36.37 -27.59 -69.16
C LEU A 88 -36.64 -28.62 -70.26
N ASP A 89 -37.20 -29.79 -69.92
CA ASP A 89 -37.63 -30.81 -70.87
C ASP A 89 -38.80 -30.36 -71.75
N ILE A 90 -39.69 -29.51 -71.21
CA ILE A 90 -40.87 -29.00 -71.91
C ILE A 90 -40.58 -27.63 -72.53
N LEU A 91 -39.97 -26.74 -71.75
CA LEU A 91 -39.74 -25.33 -72.09
C LEU A 91 -38.42 -25.09 -72.83
N GLY A 92 -37.46 -26.01 -72.78
CA GLY A 92 -36.14 -25.89 -73.41
C GLY A 92 -36.17 -25.72 -74.93
N ARG A 93 -37.27 -26.12 -75.60
CA ARG A 93 -37.49 -25.90 -77.04
C ARG A 93 -37.79 -24.44 -77.41
N TRP A 94 -38.23 -23.64 -76.44
CA TRP A 94 -38.61 -22.23 -76.60
C TRP A 94 -37.51 -21.27 -76.14
N VAL A 95 -36.42 -21.80 -75.58
CA VAL A 95 -35.27 -21.02 -75.16
C VAL A 95 -34.50 -20.55 -76.38
N VAL A 96 -34.25 -19.24 -76.46
CA VAL A 96 -33.45 -18.61 -77.53
C VAL A 96 -32.07 -19.26 -77.59
N PRO A 97 -31.51 -19.55 -78.78
CA PRO A 97 -30.21 -20.23 -78.92
C PRO A 97 -29.07 -19.56 -78.14
N ASP A 98 -29.10 -18.23 -77.98
CA ASP A 98 -28.11 -17.49 -77.21
C ASP A 98 -28.15 -17.82 -75.71
N VAL A 99 -29.35 -18.03 -75.15
CA VAL A 99 -29.54 -18.44 -73.75
C VAL A 99 -29.23 -19.93 -73.58
N LYS A 100 -29.61 -20.76 -74.58
CA LYS A 100 -29.34 -22.20 -74.59
C LYS A 100 -27.85 -22.53 -74.62
N ASN A 101 -27.07 -21.75 -75.35
CA ASN A 101 -25.62 -21.93 -75.51
C ASN A 101 -24.81 -21.00 -74.60
N PHE A 102 -25.44 -20.36 -73.61
CA PHE A 102 -24.73 -19.45 -72.72
C PHE A 102 -23.75 -20.21 -71.83
N THR A 103 -22.46 -19.99 -72.10
CA THR A 103 -21.36 -20.40 -71.23
C THR A 103 -20.80 -19.15 -70.55
N PRO A 104 -20.84 -19.06 -69.21
CA PRO A 104 -20.37 -17.88 -68.50
C PRO A 104 -18.87 -17.75 -68.71
N TRP A 105 -18.44 -16.56 -69.11
CA TRP A 105 -17.03 -16.21 -69.13
C TRP A 105 -16.65 -15.60 -67.79
N ILE A 106 -15.68 -16.18 -67.10
CA ILE A 106 -15.15 -15.67 -65.82
C ILE A 106 -13.65 -15.49 -66.00
N LYS A 107 -13.11 -14.38 -65.49
CA LYS A 107 -11.67 -14.14 -65.50
C LYS A 107 -10.94 -15.21 -64.68
N SER A 108 -10.10 -16.01 -65.33
CA SER A 108 -9.23 -16.97 -64.67
C SER A 108 -7.85 -16.36 -64.46
N ASP A 109 -7.60 -15.84 -63.27
CA ASP A 109 -6.25 -15.40 -62.88
C ASP A 109 -5.43 -16.64 -62.48
N ALA A 110 -4.31 -16.88 -63.19
CA ALA A 110 -3.37 -17.94 -62.84
C ALA A 110 -2.61 -17.55 -61.57
N LEU A 111 -3.15 -17.89 -60.40
CA LEU A 111 -2.53 -17.56 -59.13
C LEU A 111 -1.38 -18.54 -58.83
N THR A 112 -0.17 -18.01 -58.71
CA THR A 112 0.98 -18.81 -58.25
C THR A 112 0.86 -19.08 -56.75
N LYS A 113 1.39 -20.22 -56.29
CA LYS A 113 1.42 -20.58 -54.86
C LYS A 113 2.04 -19.46 -54.01
N GLN A 114 3.14 -18.86 -54.49
CA GLN A 114 3.82 -17.78 -53.79
C GLN A 114 2.97 -16.51 -53.67
N SER A 115 2.24 -16.13 -54.72
CA SER A 115 1.33 -14.96 -54.69
C SER A 115 0.14 -15.19 -53.76
N ALA A 116 -0.39 -16.42 -53.72
CA ALA A 116 -1.46 -16.81 -52.80
C ALA A 116 -1.03 -16.71 -51.33
N GLU A 117 0.16 -17.21 -51.01
CA GLU A 117 0.74 -17.15 -49.66
C GLU A 117 1.00 -15.70 -49.23
N GLN A 118 1.57 -14.87 -50.11
CA GLN A 118 1.78 -13.44 -49.82
C GLN A 118 0.47 -12.70 -49.55
N THR A 119 -0.56 -12.95 -50.36
CA THR A 119 -1.89 -12.36 -50.17
C THR A 119 -2.51 -12.79 -48.85
N LEU A 120 -2.38 -14.07 -48.50
CA LEU A 120 -2.89 -14.59 -47.23
C LEU A 120 -2.15 -13.99 -46.03
N LYS A 121 -0.82 -13.87 -46.08
CA LYS A 121 -0.01 -13.23 -45.04
C LYS A 121 -0.36 -11.75 -44.88
N ALA A 122 -0.55 -11.02 -45.97
CA ALA A 122 -0.96 -9.62 -45.91
C ALA A 122 -2.34 -9.45 -45.26
N TRP A 123 -3.30 -10.30 -45.62
CA TRP A 123 -4.61 -10.30 -44.97
C TRP A 123 -4.52 -10.71 -43.49
N SER A 124 -3.75 -11.76 -43.17
CA SER A 124 -3.50 -12.24 -41.82
C SER A 124 -2.99 -11.12 -40.91
N LYS A 125 -2.01 -10.34 -41.37
CA LYS A 125 -1.46 -9.20 -40.61
C LYS A 125 -2.50 -8.12 -40.39
N LYS A 126 -3.19 -7.68 -41.45
CA LYS A 126 -4.22 -6.63 -41.38
C LYS A 126 -5.39 -7.04 -40.48
N ALA A 127 -5.88 -8.26 -40.63
CA ALA A 127 -7.02 -8.76 -39.87
C ALA A 127 -6.67 -8.98 -38.40
N PHE A 128 -5.45 -9.44 -38.11
CA PHE A 128 -4.99 -9.61 -36.74
C PHE A 128 -4.79 -8.27 -36.04
N GLN A 129 -4.21 -7.27 -36.70
CA GLN A 129 -4.10 -5.93 -36.13
C GLN A 129 -5.48 -5.34 -35.78
N ALA A 130 -6.45 -5.44 -36.68
CA ALA A 130 -7.82 -4.99 -36.42
C ALA A 130 -8.51 -5.80 -35.29
N PHE A 131 -8.16 -7.08 -35.14
CA PHE A 131 -8.61 -7.92 -34.03
C PHE A 131 -8.01 -7.45 -32.70
N LEU A 132 -6.72 -7.13 -32.64
CA LEU A 132 -6.06 -6.64 -31.43
C LEU A 132 -6.64 -5.30 -30.97
N GLU A 133 -6.76 -4.33 -31.88
CA GLU A 133 -7.30 -3.00 -31.58
C GLU A 133 -8.72 -3.07 -30.99
N ARG A 134 -9.60 -3.87 -31.59
CA ARG A 134 -10.99 -4.03 -31.12
C ARG A 134 -11.10 -4.96 -29.92
N GLY A 135 -10.24 -5.97 -29.84
CA GLY A 135 -10.12 -6.85 -28.68
C GLY A 135 -9.74 -6.07 -27.43
N ALA A 136 -8.81 -5.11 -27.56
CA ALA A 136 -8.38 -4.25 -26.46
C ALA A 136 -9.54 -3.39 -25.95
N ALA A 137 -10.29 -2.75 -26.85
CA ALA A 137 -11.48 -1.97 -26.49
C ALA A 137 -12.57 -2.84 -25.83
N THR A 138 -12.69 -4.12 -26.23
CA THR A 138 -13.63 -5.05 -25.58
C THR A 138 -13.19 -5.40 -24.17
N LEU A 139 -11.88 -5.67 -23.98
CA LEU A 139 -11.29 -6.04 -22.70
C LEU A 139 -11.26 -4.89 -21.69
N GLU A 140 -11.18 -3.64 -22.14
CA GLU A 140 -11.14 -2.46 -21.26
C GLU A 140 -12.32 -2.40 -20.29
N SER A 141 -13.48 -2.91 -20.71
CA SER A 141 -14.70 -3.01 -19.89
C SER A 141 -14.65 -4.09 -18.79
N SER A 142 -13.72 -5.04 -18.88
CA SER A 142 -13.61 -6.17 -17.95
C SER A 142 -12.77 -5.78 -16.74
N VAL A 143 -13.38 -5.84 -15.55
CA VAL A 143 -12.73 -5.50 -14.27
C VAL A 143 -12.29 -6.73 -13.46
N ASP A 144 -12.79 -7.92 -13.80
CA ASP A 144 -12.50 -9.16 -13.08
C ASP A 144 -11.22 -9.82 -13.62
N PHE A 145 -10.19 -9.89 -12.78
CA PHE A 145 -8.89 -10.49 -13.10
C PHE A 145 -9.03 -11.97 -13.49
N ALA A 146 -9.82 -12.75 -12.75
CA ALA A 146 -10.00 -14.18 -13.01
C ALA A 146 -10.70 -14.44 -14.34
N ALA A 147 -11.72 -13.63 -14.67
CA ALA A 147 -12.39 -13.70 -15.95
C ALA A 147 -11.42 -13.42 -17.11
N VAL A 148 -10.59 -12.39 -17.02
CA VAL A 148 -9.61 -12.06 -18.07
C VAL A 148 -8.56 -13.16 -18.22
N LEU A 149 -8.10 -13.78 -17.14
CA LEU A 149 -7.21 -14.95 -17.19
C LEU A 149 -7.86 -16.15 -17.88
N ALA A 150 -9.11 -16.45 -17.58
CA ALA A 150 -9.85 -17.53 -18.24
C ALA A 150 -10.00 -17.27 -19.75
N LEU A 151 -10.22 -16.01 -20.14
CA LEU A 151 -10.27 -15.61 -21.55
C LEU A 151 -8.91 -15.72 -22.24
N ARG A 152 -7.83 -15.28 -21.56
CA ARG A 152 -6.45 -15.45 -22.02
C ARG A 152 -6.17 -16.91 -22.30
N LYS A 153 -6.46 -17.78 -21.32
CA LYS A 153 -6.25 -19.23 -21.46
C LYS A 153 -6.97 -19.79 -22.67
N LYS A 154 -8.28 -19.55 -22.78
CA LYS A 154 -9.10 -20.02 -23.89
C LYS A 154 -8.64 -19.50 -25.25
N ALA A 155 -8.18 -18.26 -25.34
CA ALA A 155 -7.68 -17.68 -26.59
C ALA A 155 -6.34 -18.31 -27.01
N LEU A 156 -5.44 -18.52 -26.05
CA LEU A 156 -4.17 -19.21 -26.28
C LEU A 156 -4.41 -20.67 -26.67
N ASP A 157 -5.29 -21.40 -25.98
CA ASP A 157 -5.65 -22.79 -26.33
C ASP A 157 -6.12 -22.91 -27.79
N ILE A 158 -6.98 -21.98 -28.23
CA ILE A 158 -7.49 -21.93 -29.61
C ILE A 158 -6.36 -21.66 -30.62
N TRP A 159 -5.42 -20.80 -30.27
CA TRP A 159 -4.31 -20.43 -31.17
C TRP A 159 -3.26 -21.54 -31.26
N LEU A 160 -2.80 -22.05 -30.11
CA LEU A 160 -1.79 -23.09 -30.01
C LEU A 160 -2.26 -24.40 -30.68
N ALA A 161 -3.52 -24.80 -30.47
CA ALA A 161 -4.06 -25.98 -31.16
C ALA A 161 -4.19 -25.83 -32.69
N ALA A 162 -4.02 -24.62 -33.24
CA ALA A 162 -4.19 -24.33 -34.64
C ALA A 162 -2.92 -23.82 -35.35
N VAL A 163 -1.81 -23.65 -34.63
CA VAL A 163 -0.63 -22.96 -35.17
C VAL A 163 0.09 -23.78 -36.24
N SER A 164 0.24 -25.11 -36.06
CA SER A 164 0.77 -26.03 -37.10
C SER A 164 -0.01 -26.00 -38.42
N THR A 165 -1.35 -25.85 -38.35
CA THR A 165 -2.23 -25.97 -39.53
C THR A 165 -2.47 -24.66 -40.27
N THR A 166 -2.19 -23.52 -39.63
CA THR A 166 -2.66 -22.20 -40.06
C THR A 166 -1.55 -21.33 -40.62
N LEU A 167 -1.63 -20.99 -41.91
CA LEU A 167 -0.66 -20.08 -42.54
C LEU A 167 -0.95 -18.62 -42.17
N THR A 168 -0.16 -18.06 -41.25
CA THR A 168 -0.22 -16.66 -40.80
C THR A 168 0.95 -15.83 -41.30
N HIS A 169 0.92 -14.53 -41.01
CA HIS A 169 2.03 -13.61 -41.26
C HIS A 169 3.29 -13.94 -40.45
N SER A 170 3.13 -14.33 -39.19
CA SER A 170 4.14 -14.96 -38.33
C SER A 170 3.45 -15.60 -37.13
N SER A 171 3.83 -16.83 -36.76
CA SER A 171 3.26 -17.52 -35.59
C SER A 171 3.65 -16.85 -34.27
N THR A 172 4.91 -16.41 -34.17
CA THR A 172 5.41 -15.68 -32.99
C THR A 172 4.71 -14.35 -32.81
N SER A 173 4.50 -13.59 -33.89
CA SER A 173 3.83 -12.28 -33.82
C SER A 173 2.35 -12.39 -33.42
N VAL A 174 1.68 -13.48 -33.79
CA VAL A 174 0.30 -13.74 -33.33
C VAL A 174 0.30 -14.08 -31.85
N LEU A 175 1.22 -14.93 -31.38
CA LEU A 175 1.36 -15.27 -29.97
C LEU A 175 1.68 -14.04 -29.12
N GLU A 176 2.67 -13.24 -29.50
CA GLU A 176 3.04 -11.98 -28.82
C GLU A 176 1.86 -11.01 -28.78
N GLY A 177 1.16 -10.81 -29.90
CA GLY A 177 0.00 -9.92 -29.92
C GLY A 177 -1.14 -10.37 -28.99
N LEU A 178 -1.37 -11.69 -28.87
CA LEU A 178 -2.34 -12.22 -27.90
C LEU A 178 -1.86 -12.02 -26.46
N ARG A 179 -0.59 -12.30 -26.18
CA ARG A 179 0.01 -12.09 -24.85
C ARG A 179 -0.09 -10.62 -24.44
N ASP A 180 0.32 -9.70 -25.30
CA ASP A 180 0.29 -8.25 -25.05
C ASP A 180 -1.13 -7.74 -24.79
N LEU A 181 -2.10 -8.21 -25.58
CA LEU A 181 -3.52 -7.85 -25.45
C LEU A 181 -4.06 -8.18 -24.05
N PHE A 182 -3.84 -9.40 -23.57
CA PHE A 182 -4.34 -9.81 -22.26
C PHE A 182 -3.48 -9.27 -21.11
N ASN A 183 -2.14 -9.32 -21.23
CA ASN A 183 -1.24 -8.86 -20.18
C ASN A 183 -1.41 -7.36 -19.91
N THR A 184 -1.67 -6.55 -20.95
CA THR A 184 -1.95 -5.12 -20.76
C THR A 184 -3.22 -4.89 -19.94
N GLN A 185 -4.31 -5.62 -20.22
CA GLN A 185 -5.53 -5.49 -19.41
C GLN A 185 -5.33 -6.03 -17.99
N LEU A 186 -4.62 -7.14 -17.82
CA LEU A 186 -4.31 -7.69 -16.49
C LEU A 186 -3.50 -6.71 -15.66
N LYS A 187 -2.47 -6.06 -16.25
CA LYS A 187 -1.72 -4.97 -15.60
C LYS A 187 -2.63 -3.81 -15.18
N ASN A 188 -3.54 -3.39 -16.07
CA ASN A 188 -4.50 -2.32 -15.75
C ASN A 188 -5.42 -2.69 -14.58
N ILE A 189 -5.85 -3.96 -14.49
CA ILE A 189 -6.66 -4.44 -13.36
C ILE A 189 -5.84 -4.42 -12.07
N LEU A 190 -4.61 -4.96 -12.08
CA LEU A 190 -3.70 -4.93 -10.92
C LEU A 190 -3.44 -3.51 -10.43
N LEU A 191 -3.25 -2.56 -11.34
CA LEU A 191 -3.10 -1.14 -11.01
C LEU A 191 -4.34 -0.57 -10.33
N LYS A 192 -5.55 -0.88 -10.84
CA LYS A 192 -6.81 -0.45 -10.22
C LYS A 192 -7.05 -1.10 -8.87
N GLU A 193 -6.76 -2.38 -8.72
CA GLU A 193 -6.83 -3.10 -7.45
C GLU A 193 -5.88 -2.49 -6.42
N ALA A 194 -4.63 -2.19 -6.81
CA ALA A 194 -3.67 -1.50 -5.95
C ALA A 194 -4.18 -0.10 -5.54
N GLN A 195 -4.66 0.71 -6.49
CA GLN A 195 -5.19 2.05 -6.23
C GLN A 195 -6.44 2.08 -5.35
N ALA A 196 -7.20 0.97 -5.26
CA ALA A 196 -8.32 0.88 -4.34
C ALA A 196 -7.89 1.07 -2.87
N LEU A 197 -6.61 0.91 -2.54
CA LEU A 197 -6.02 1.26 -1.24
C LEU A 197 -6.30 2.71 -0.84
N LEU A 198 -6.40 3.64 -1.79
CA LEU A 198 -6.66 5.06 -1.50
C LEU A 198 -8.02 5.30 -0.84
N SER A 199 -8.97 4.36 -0.98
CA SER A 199 -10.23 4.40 -0.23
C SER A 199 -10.02 4.33 1.30
N VAL A 200 -8.92 3.72 1.77
CA VAL A 200 -8.50 3.77 3.17
C VAL A 200 -8.17 5.22 3.57
N GLY A 201 -7.43 5.93 2.72
CA GLY A 201 -7.13 7.36 2.91
C GLY A 201 -8.39 8.22 2.94
N ASP A 202 -9.35 7.97 2.04
CA ASP A 202 -10.64 8.66 2.03
C ASP A 202 -11.47 8.36 3.30
N SER A 203 -11.45 7.13 3.78
CA SER A 203 -12.09 6.73 5.03
C SER A 203 -11.47 7.47 6.22
N VAL A 204 -10.14 7.50 6.31
CA VAL A 204 -9.39 8.26 7.34
C VAL A 204 -9.75 9.74 7.32
N LYS A 205 -9.72 10.35 6.13
CA LYS A 205 -10.05 11.77 5.95
C LYS A 205 -11.49 12.07 6.38
N SER A 206 -12.43 11.19 6.07
CA SER A 206 -13.83 11.32 6.47
C SER A 206 -13.97 11.29 8.00
N HIS A 207 -13.37 10.31 8.67
CA HIS A 207 -13.37 10.21 10.14
C HIS A 207 -12.74 11.44 10.81
N LEU A 208 -11.67 12.00 10.23
CA LEU A 208 -10.99 13.17 10.78
C LEU A 208 -11.77 14.48 10.59
N ASN A 209 -12.57 14.59 9.52
CA ASN A 209 -13.45 15.73 9.26
C ASN A 209 -14.70 15.72 10.15
N GLU A 210 -15.23 14.53 10.43
CA GLU A 210 -16.40 14.35 11.31
C GLU A 210 -16.07 14.42 12.80
N TRP A 211 -14.77 14.54 13.15
CA TRP A 211 -14.29 14.49 14.52
C TRP A 211 -14.85 15.62 15.39
N GLN A 212 -15.76 15.29 16.31
CA GLN A 212 -16.25 16.20 17.35
C GLN A 212 -15.44 15.99 18.63
N LYS A 213 -15.05 17.09 19.31
CA LYS A 213 -14.27 17.06 20.57
C LYS A 213 -14.96 16.30 21.73
N THR A 214 -16.22 15.91 21.57
CA THR A 214 -17.01 15.15 22.54
C THR A 214 -16.95 13.63 22.35
N ASP A 215 -16.30 13.14 21.28
CA ASP A 215 -16.21 11.70 20.97
C ASP A 215 -15.07 10.98 21.70
N ALA A 216 -14.60 11.52 22.83
CA ALA A 216 -13.75 10.79 23.75
C ALA A 216 -14.59 9.67 24.38
N SER A 217 -14.75 8.56 23.65
CA SER A 217 -15.19 7.29 24.18
C SER A 217 -14.27 6.99 25.36
N GLY A 218 -14.76 7.25 26.58
CA GLY A 218 -14.00 7.01 27.79
C GLY A 218 -13.52 5.57 27.75
N ARG A 219 -12.20 5.38 27.74
CA ARG A 219 -11.60 4.04 27.71
C ARG A 219 -12.22 3.23 28.83
N GLN A 220 -12.87 2.13 28.47
CA GLN A 220 -13.43 1.23 29.45
C GLN A 220 -12.27 0.59 30.21
N SER A 221 -12.27 0.71 31.54
CA SER A 221 -11.23 0.08 32.35
C SER A 221 -11.35 -1.45 32.22
N LEU A 222 -10.23 -2.16 32.06
CA LEU A 222 -10.22 -3.63 32.13
C LEU A 222 -10.72 -4.16 33.48
N TRP A 223 -10.76 -3.29 34.48
CA TRP A 223 -11.25 -3.58 35.83
C TRP A 223 -12.68 -3.10 36.06
N ASP A 224 -13.40 -2.73 35.00
CA ASP A 224 -14.81 -2.37 35.09
C ASP A 224 -15.61 -3.58 35.62
N PRO A 225 -16.40 -3.41 36.71
CA PRO A 225 -17.24 -4.49 37.25
C PRO A 225 -18.14 -5.14 36.20
N ASP A 226 -18.54 -4.41 35.16
CA ASP A 226 -19.37 -4.95 34.09
C ASP A 226 -18.61 -5.99 33.24
N LEU A 227 -17.33 -5.74 32.93
CA LEU A 227 -16.45 -6.69 32.22
C LEU A 227 -16.11 -7.91 33.08
N LEU A 228 -15.96 -7.73 34.39
CA LEU A 228 -15.66 -8.82 35.33
C LEU A 228 -16.87 -9.73 35.60
N SER A 229 -18.07 -9.28 35.23
CA SER A 229 -19.35 -9.99 35.44
C SER A 229 -19.87 -10.75 34.21
N LEU A 230 -19.13 -10.73 33.09
CA LEU A 230 -19.52 -11.39 31.85
C LEU A 230 -19.63 -12.92 32.00
N ASP A 231 -20.69 -13.50 31.43
CA ASP A 231 -20.92 -14.94 31.40
C ASP A 231 -19.88 -15.65 30.51
N VAL A 232 -19.49 -16.87 30.87
CA VAL A 232 -18.36 -17.63 30.28
C VAL A 232 -18.63 -18.03 28.81
N SER A 233 -19.89 -18.02 28.39
CA SER A 233 -20.34 -18.45 27.06
C SER A 233 -19.94 -17.49 25.93
N ASP A 234 -20.13 -16.18 26.11
CA ASP A 234 -19.77 -15.11 25.14
C ASP A 234 -18.82 -14.05 25.74
N GLY A 235 -18.45 -14.19 27.02
CA GLY A 235 -17.58 -13.24 27.72
C GLY A 235 -16.14 -13.23 27.21
N ALA A 236 -15.65 -14.35 26.66
CA ALA A 236 -14.26 -14.46 26.21
C ALA A 236 -13.93 -13.56 25.00
N THR A 237 -14.82 -13.48 24.01
CA THR A 237 -14.65 -12.64 22.82
C THR A 237 -14.81 -11.16 23.17
N THR A 238 -15.76 -10.84 24.06
CA THR A 238 -15.99 -9.50 24.57
C THR A 238 -14.79 -9.00 25.41
N PHE A 239 -14.23 -9.87 26.26
CA PHE A 239 -13.04 -9.57 27.04
C PHE A 239 -11.80 -9.44 26.15
N GLN A 240 -11.63 -10.31 25.14
CA GLN A 240 -10.55 -10.17 24.17
C GLN A 240 -10.63 -8.83 23.44
N ARG A 241 -11.85 -8.40 23.04
CA ARG A 241 -12.08 -7.09 22.43
C ARG A 241 -11.72 -5.94 23.38
N ALA A 242 -12.15 -6.01 24.64
CA ALA A 242 -11.79 -5.01 25.65
C ALA A 242 -10.27 -4.94 25.89
N ILE A 243 -9.57 -6.08 25.87
CA ILE A 243 -8.10 -6.12 25.92
C ILE A 243 -7.50 -5.42 24.70
N THR A 244 -7.97 -5.72 23.49
CA THR A 244 -7.43 -5.07 22.27
C THR A 244 -7.75 -3.57 22.23
N GLU A 245 -8.95 -3.16 22.63
CA GLU A 245 -9.37 -1.75 22.73
C GLU A 245 -8.51 -0.98 23.75
N THR A 246 -8.15 -1.60 24.88
CA THR A 246 -7.39 -0.94 25.95
C THR A 246 -5.88 -0.98 25.74
N LEU A 247 -5.33 -2.11 25.26
CA LEU A 247 -3.88 -2.29 25.07
C LEU A 247 -3.38 -1.80 23.71
N LEU A 248 -4.19 -1.95 22.65
CA LEU A 248 -3.81 -1.50 21.30
C LEU A 248 -4.53 -0.21 20.91
N GLY A 249 -5.47 0.27 21.73
CA GLY A 249 -6.21 1.49 21.41
C GLY A 249 -7.09 1.36 20.16
N GLN A 250 -7.41 0.13 19.74
CA GLN A 250 -8.24 -0.13 18.56
C GLN A 250 -9.69 0.23 18.87
N ASP A 251 -10.10 1.43 18.49
CA ASP A 251 -11.49 1.86 18.60
C ASP A 251 -12.30 1.42 17.37
N ALA A 252 -13.62 1.59 17.44
CA ALA A 252 -14.52 1.27 16.33
C ALA A 252 -14.17 2.02 15.04
N LYS A 253 -13.54 3.21 15.13
CA LYS A 253 -13.10 4.00 13.98
C LYS A 253 -11.92 3.31 13.28
N ILE A 254 -10.93 2.85 14.04
CA ILE A 254 -9.79 2.08 13.53
C ILE A 254 -10.27 0.77 12.93
N THR A 255 -11.17 0.03 13.60
CA THR A 255 -11.71 -1.22 13.06
C THR A 255 -12.39 -1.03 11.71
N ASN A 256 -13.20 0.02 11.53
CA ASN A 256 -13.85 0.32 10.25
C ASN A 256 -12.82 0.59 9.13
N VAL A 257 -11.80 1.40 9.41
CA VAL A 257 -10.73 1.66 8.44
C VAL A 257 -9.95 0.38 8.11
N LEU A 258 -9.67 -0.46 9.11
CA LEU A 258 -8.99 -1.74 8.93
C LEU A 258 -9.83 -2.74 8.13
N GLU A 259 -11.16 -2.77 8.26
CA GLU A 259 -12.02 -3.61 7.43
C GLU A 259 -11.88 -3.28 5.94
N VAL A 260 -11.81 -1.99 5.59
CA VAL A 260 -11.56 -1.53 4.21
C VAL A 260 -10.18 -1.99 3.73
N TYR A 261 -9.16 -1.87 4.59
CA TYR A 261 -7.80 -2.32 4.30
C TYR A 261 -7.70 -3.84 4.12
N HIS A 262 -8.36 -4.64 4.96
CA HIS A 262 -8.40 -6.10 4.87
C HIS A 262 -9.09 -6.58 3.60
N ALA A 263 -10.19 -5.94 3.22
CA ALA A 263 -10.87 -6.24 1.96
C ALA A 263 -9.97 -5.98 0.74
N TRP A 264 -9.20 -4.88 0.79
CA TRP A 264 -8.19 -4.58 -0.22
C TRP A 264 -7.06 -5.63 -0.23
N LEU A 265 -6.49 -5.96 0.92
CA LEU A 265 -5.45 -6.98 1.05
C LEU A 265 -5.88 -8.32 0.47
N ALA A 266 -7.09 -8.78 0.80
CA ALA A 266 -7.64 -10.03 0.28
C ALA A 266 -7.74 -10.02 -1.25
N THR A 267 -8.04 -8.87 -1.85
CA THR A 267 -8.09 -8.71 -3.31
C THR A 267 -6.70 -8.87 -3.93
N ILE A 268 -5.68 -8.22 -3.36
CA ILE A 268 -4.28 -8.32 -3.81
C ILE A 268 -3.75 -9.76 -3.64
N GLU A 269 -4.07 -10.43 -2.53
CA GLU A 269 -3.68 -11.81 -2.31
C GLU A 269 -4.36 -12.78 -3.28
N THR A 270 -5.62 -12.52 -3.62
CA THR A 270 -6.36 -13.30 -4.61
C THR A 270 -5.71 -13.17 -5.99
N SER A 271 -5.40 -11.95 -6.46
CA SER A 271 -4.73 -11.78 -7.75
C SER A 271 -3.29 -12.33 -7.75
N ARG A 272 -2.57 -12.25 -6.62
CA ARG A 272 -1.26 -12.90 -6.44
C ARG A 272 -1.35 -14.42 -6.61
N GLN A 273 -2.34 -15.06 -5.96
CA GLN A 273 -2.53 -16.50 -6.08
C GLN A 273 -2.87 -16.91 -7.51
N LEU A 274 -3.74 -16.15 -8.19
CA LEU A 274 -4.09 -16.41 -9.59
C LEU A 274 -2.88 -16.27 -10.54
N ILE A 275 -1.92 -15.39 -10.23
CA ILE A 275 -0.65 -15.28 -10.96
C ILE A 275 0.25 -16.50 -10.70
N GLU A 276 0.25 -17.03 -9.48
CA GLU A 276 0.97 -18.27 -9.13
C GLU A 276 0.40 -19.47 -9.88
N ASP A 277 -0.92 -19.59 -9.92
CA ASP A 277 -1.60 -20.68 -10.63
C ASP A 277 -1.31 -20.68 -12.16
N LEU A 278 -0.86 -19.55 -12.74
CA LEU A 278 -0.42 -19.50 -14.13
C LEU A 278 0.87 -20.31 -14.37
N GLN A 279 1.76 -20.41 -13.38
CA GLN A 279 2.99 -21.19 -13.47
C GLN A 279 2.72 -22.70 -13.52
N ASP A 280 1.56 -23.13 -13.02
CA ASP A 280 1.16 -24.54 -13.00
C ASP A 280 0.34 -24.94 -14.25
N THR A 281 0.15 -24.02 -15.20
CA THR A 281 -0.60 -24.30 -16.42
C THR A 281 0.24 -25.10 -17.40
N LYS A 282 -0.21 -26.32 -17.71
CA LYS A 282 0.42 -27.22 -18.68
C LYS A 282 0.09 -26.81 -20.11
N TRP A 283 1.02 -26.16 -20.77
CA TRP A 283 0.89 -25.73 -22.16
C TRP A 283 1.39 -26.78 -23.15
N GLU A 284 2.21 -27.71 -22.69
CA GLU A 284 2.82 -28.78 -23.49
C GLU A 284 1.74 -29.68 -24.12
N ASP A 285 0.66 -29.97 -23.38
CA ASP A 285 -0.45 -30.83 -23.83
C ASP A 285 -1.28 -30.20 -24.97
N THR A 286 -1.12 -28.90 -25.23
CA THR A 286 -1.94 -28.15 -26.21
C THR A 286 -1.23 -27.94 -27.54
N LEU A 287 0.11 -28.08 -27.56
CA LEU A 287 0.94 -27.95 -28.75
C LEU A 287 0.90 -29.24 -29.56
N ASP A 288 0.94 -29.13 -30.89
CA ASP A 288 1.00 -30.27 -31.79
C ASP A 288 2.42 -30.85 -31.82
N GLU A 289 2.58 -32.18 -31.73
CA GLU A 289 3.89 -32.86 -31.75
C GLU A 289 4.68 -32.58 -33.03
N ASP A 290 3.98 -32.19 -34.11
CA ASP A 290 4.55 -31.87 -35.42
C ASP A 290 5.17 -30.44 -35.51
N GLU A 291 5.18 -29.66 -34.43
CA GLU A 291 5.75 -28.30 -34.40
C GLU A 291 7.26 -28.24 -34.15
N ASP A 292 7.87 -27.11 -34.53
CA ASP A 292 9.29 -26.88 -34.32
C ASP A 292 9.63 -26.86 -32.81
N GLU A 293 10.50 -27.77 -32.35
CA GLU A 293 10.89 -27.92 -30.93
C GLU A 293 11.33 -26.58 -30.29
N GLU A 294 12.08 -25.75 -31.04
CA GLU A 294 12.52 -24.42 -30.58
C GLU A 294 11.34 -23.44 -30.35
N PHE A 295 10.29 -23.53 -31.16
CA PHE A 295 9.07 -22.71 -30.97
C PHE A 295 8.25 -23.21 -29.78
N GLN A 296 8.18 -24.53 -29.59
CA GLN A 296 7.48 -25.14 -28.45
C GLN A 296 8.14 -24.76 -27.13
N ASP A 297 9.45 -25.01 -26.99
CA ASP A 297 10.22 -24.69 -25.78
C ASP A 297 10.13 -23.20 -25.44
N SER A 298 10.34 -22.34 -26.44
CA SER A 298 10.23 -20.89 -26.26
C SER A 298 8.82 -20.47 -25.83
N THR A 299 7.76 -21.06 -26.39
CA THR A 299 6.38 -20.72 -26.06
C THR A 299 6.02 -21.13 -24.63
N VAL A 300 6.41 -22.33 -24.21
CA VAL A 300 6.15 -22.82 -22.85
C VAL A 300 6.87 -21.96 -21.82
N ASP A 301 8.15 -21.64 -22.04
CA ASP A 301 8.91 -20.77 -21.14
C ASP A 301 8.28 -19.37 -21.04
N LEU A 302 7.85 -18.78 -22.17
CA LEU A 302 7.21 -17.47 -22.19
C LEU A 302 5.89 -17.44 -21.40
N LEU A 303 5.06 -18.48 -21.52
CA LEU A 303 3.73 -18.51 -20.91
C LEU A 303 3.74 -18.93 -19.44
N THR A 304 4.70 -19.78 -19.05
CA THR A 304 4.79 -20.38 -17.71
C THR A 304 5.75 -19.62 -16.78
N LYS A 305 6.80 -18.98 -17.32
CA LYS A 305 7.80 -18.25 -16.53
C LYS A 305 7.71 -16.75 -16.73
N ASP A 306 7.85 -16.28 -17.97
CA ASP A 306 8.01 -14.85 -18.24
C ASP A 306 6.74 -14.05 -17.96
N ASP A 307 5.58 -14.53 -18.43
CA ASP A 307 4.30 -13.86 -18.23
C ASP A 307 3.93 -13.75 -16.73
N PRO A 308 3.99 -14.84 -15.92
CA PRO A 308 3.76 -14.74 -14.48
C PRO A 308 4.77 -13.84 -13.75
N TYR A 309 6.05 -13.88 -14.14
CA TYR A 309 7.08 -13.00 -13.57
C TYR A 309 6.75 -11.53 -13.83
N LEU A 310 6.41 -11.18 -15.07
CA LEU A 310 6.05 -9.84 -15.48
C LEU A 310 4.80 -9.33 -14.76
N LEU A 311 3.76 -10.17 -14.60
CA LEU A 311 2.57 -9.77 -13.84
C LEU A 311 2.86 -9.58 -12.35
N ARG A 312 3.71 -10.42 -11.74
CA ARG A 312 4.13 -10.28 -10.35
C ARG A 312 4.92 -8.99 -10.11
N GLU A 313 5.87 -8.68 -10.99
CA GLU A 313 6.68 -7.47 -10.90
C GLU A 313 5.80 -6.21 -10.97
N GLU A 314 4.82 -6.20 -11.88
CA GLU A 314 3.88 -5.09 -12.01
C GLU A 314 2.93 -4.97 -10.82
N GLN A 315 2.50 -6.10 -10.24
CA GLN A 315 1.72 -6.10 -9.00
C GLN A 315 2.49 -5.48 -7.84
N ILE A 316 3.76 -5.87 -7.64
CA ILE A 316 4.65 -5.29 -6.62
C ILE A 316 4.80 -3.78 -6.84
N LYS A 317 5.11 -3.35 -8.07
CA LYS A 317 5.25 -1.92 -8.41
C LYS A 317 3.97 -1.14 -8.14
N ALA A 318 2.81 -1.68 -8.53
CA ALA A 318 1.52 -1.03 -8.34
C ALA A 318 1.17 -0.89 -6.84
N VAL A 319 1.36 -1.95 -6.04
CA VAL A 319 1.14 -1.93 -4.59
C VAL A 319 2.08 -0.94 -3.90
N ARG A 320 3.37 -0.94 -4.28
CA ARG A 320 4.36 0.02 -3.76
C ARG A 320 3.94 1.46 -4.04
N GLN A 321 3.52 1.76 -5.27
CA GLN A 321 3.07 3.10 -5.63
C GLN A 321 1.81 3.50 -4.84
N ALA A 322 0.85 2.59 -4.69
CA ALA A 322 -0.36 2.85 -3.92
C ALA A 322 -0.06 3.13 -2.43
N LEU A 323 0.91 2.45 -1.82
CA LEU A 323 1.37 2.71 -0.46
C LEU A 323 2.05 4.09 -0.33
N LEU A 324 2.85 4.49 -1.32
CA LEU A 324 3.44 5.83 -1.37
C LEU A 324 2.37 6.91 -1.55
N ASP A 325 1.38 6.67 -2.40
CA ASP A 325 0.26 7.57 -2.61
C ASP A 325 -0.59 7.70 -1.33
N LEU A 326 -0.84 6.60 -0.61
CA LEU A 326 -1.50 6.61 0.70
C LEU A 326 -0.68 7.39 1.74
N GLN A 327 0.65 7.25 1.73
CA GLN A 327 1.53 8.05 2.58
C GLN A 327 1.37 9.55 2.27
N GLY A 328 1.35 9.94 0.99
CA GLY A 328 1.10 11.32 0.57
C GLY A 328 -0.26 11.84 1.05
N LEU A 329 -1.31 11.01 1.02
CA LEU A 329 -2.61 11.37 1.59
C LEU A 329 -2.55 11.62 3.10
N PHE A 330 -1.75 10.83 3.84
CA PHE A 330 -1.56 11.05 5.28
C PHE A 330 -0.77 12.33 5.54
N GLU A 331 0.25 12.64 4.74
CA GLU A 331 0.99 13.92 4.81
C GLU A 331 0.05 15.11 4.59
N ASP A 332 -0.78 15.07 3.55
CA ASP A 332 -1.77 16.12 3.27
C ASP A 332 -2.77 16.31 4.42
N VAL A 333 -3.27 15.19 4.98
CA VAL A 333 -4.18 15.20 6.12
C VAL A 333 -3.52 15.84 7.35
N ILE A 334 -2.25 15.54 7.60
CA ILE A 334 -1.49 16.07 8.74
C ILE A 334 -1.16 17.56 8.55
N GLN A 335 -0.97 18.04 7.33
CA GLN A 335 -0.82 19.47 7.08
C GLN A 335 -2.11 20.25 7.35
N THR A 336 -3.28 19.64 7.13
CA THR A 336 -4.59 20.26 7.44
C THR A 336 -4.99 20.16 8.92
N PHE A 337 -4.12 19.57 9.73
CA PHE A 337 -4.40 19.18 11.08
C PHE A 337 -4.17 20.32 12.07
N ASP A 338 -5.21 20.71 12.82
CA ASP A 338 -5.00 21.47 14.06
C ASP A 338 -4.32 20.54 15.06
N SER A 339 -3.27 20.98 15.78
CA SER A 339 -2.42 20.21 16.73
C SER A 339 -3.21 19.45 17.82
N ASN A 340 -3.99 18.44 17.43
CA ASN A 340 -4.92 17.70 18.25
C ASN A 340 -4.35 16.31 18.53
N SER A 341 -4.01 16.08 19.79
CA SER A 341 -3.39 14.85 20.26
C SER A 341 -4.23 13.58 20.02
N GLU A 342 -5.56 13.65 20.10
CA GLU A 342 -6.43 12.48 19.90
C GLU A 342 -6.41 12.02 18.45
N LYS A 343 -6.48 12.98 17.52
CA LYS A 343 -6.38 12.68 16.10
C LYS A 343 -4.98 12.13 15.75
N ALA A 344 -3.93 12.56 16.45
CA ALA A 344 -2.55 12.17 16.15
C ALA A 344 -2.30 10.75 16.66
N ALA A 345 -2.83 10.44 17.84
CA ALA A 345 -2.92 9.10 18.39
C ALA A 345 -3.69 8.14 17.45
N PHE A 346 -4.82 8.58 16.90
CA PHE A 346 -5.59 7.79 15.93
C PHE A 346 -4.77 7.43 14.69
N VAL A 347 -4.11 8.42 14.06
CA VAL A 347 -3.29 8.17 12.86
C VAL A 347 -2.07 7.28 13.19
N LEU A 348 -1.41 7.48 14.33
CA LEU A 348 -0.29 6.63 14.76
C LEU A 348 -0.69 5.17 14.95
N ARG A 349 -1.86 4.92 15.58
CA ARG A 349 -2.39 3.56 15.74
C ARG A 349 -2.69 2.91 14.41
N LEU A 350 -3.29 3.66 13.49
CA LEU A 350 -3.57 3.16 12.15
C LEU A 350 -2.28 2.83 11.40
N ILE A 351 -1.27 3.72 11.42
CA ILE A 351 0.04 3.46 10.79
C ILE A 351 0.67 2.20 11.39
N ARG A 352 0.63 2.02 12.71
CA ARG A 352 1.14 0.82 13.38
C ARG A 352 0.43 -0.44 12.89
N ASP A 353 -0.89 -0.41 12.82
CA ASP A 353 -1.69 -1.58 12.42
C ASP A 353 -1.49 -1.90 10.93
N LEU A 354 -1.43 -0.90 10.05
CA LEU A 354 -1.08 -1.06 8.63
C LEU A 354 0.33 -1.64 8.44
N ARG A 355 1.33 -1.18 9.21
CA ARG A 355 2.70 -1.72 9.17
C ARG A 355 2.76 -3.17 9.63
N ARG A 356 1.93 -3.56 10.59
CA ARG A 356 1.87 -4.94 11.11
C ARG A 356 1.32 -5.92 10.07
N GLU A 357 0.41 -5.45 9.23
CA GLU A 357 -0.30 -6.24 8.22
C GLU A 357 0.15 -5.85 6.81
N SER A 358 1.47 -5.78 6.60
CA SER A 358 2.04 -5.52 5.28
C SER A 358 1.67 -6.63 4.29
N PRO A 359 1.34 -6.32 3.02
CA PRO A 359 1.06 -7.33 2.01
C PRO A 359 2.20 -8.33 1.88
N ASN A 360 1.89 -9.62 1.85
CA ASN A 360 2.89 -10.69 1.74
C ASN A 360 3.80 -10.56 0.50
N ILE A 361 3.32 -9.89 -0.55
CA ILE A 361 4.08 -9.64 -1.78
C ILE A 361 5.24 -8.64 -1.57
N MET A 362 5.25 -7.89 -0.47
CA MET A 362 6.22 -6.85 -0.16
C MET A 362 7.28 -7.29 0.87
N GLN A 363 7.32 -8.57 1.24
CA GLN A 363 8.23 -9.07 2.30
C GLN A 363 9.72 -8.83 2.00
N ASP A 364 10.11 -8.79 0.73
CA ASP A 364 11.48 -8.56 0.28
C ASP A 364 11.77 -7.07 -0.05
N ASP A 365 10.77 -6.17 0.07
CA ASP A 365 10.96 -4.74 -0.22
C ASP A 365 11.42 -3.99 1.04
N GLU A 366 12.39 -3.08 0.89
CA GLU A 366 12.94 -2.25 1.96
C GLU A 366 12.05 -1.05 2.32
N MET A 367 10.82 -0.99 1.78
CA MET A 367 9.92 0.14 1.95
C MET A 367 9.29 0.16 3.35
N GLU A 368 9.67 1.17 4.14
CA GLU A 368 9.05 1.45 5.44
C GLU A 368 7.92 2.48 5.30
N PHE A 369 6.68 2.01 5.34
CA PHE A 369 5.49 2.86 5.21
C PHE A 369 5.45 3.98 6.27
N ALA A 370 5.25 5.25 5.86
CA ALA A 370 5.04 6.42 6.72
C ALA A 370 6.20 6.78 7.68
N GLN A 371 7.44 6.41 7.35
CA GLN A 371 8.59 6.67 8.22
C GLN A 371 8.88 8.16 8.46
N GLY A 372 8.61 9.03 7.48
CA GLY A 372 8.76 10.49 7.63
C GLY A 372 7.67 11.13 8.50
N ILE A 373 6.49 10.52 8.59
CA ILE A 373 5.31 11.11 9.23
C ILE A 373 5.28 10.83 10.74
N VAL A 374 5.70 9.63 11.14
CA VAL A 374 5.63 9.18 12.54
C VAL A 374 6.32 10.14 13.53
N PRO A 375 7.52 10.69 13.25
CA PRO A 375 8.14 11.68 14.13
C PRO A 375 7.28 12.93 14.35
N GLU A 376 6.68 13.49 13.30
CA GLU A 376 5.82 14.69 13.39
C GLU A 376 4.59 14.43 14.27
N LEU A 377 3.97 13.26 14.16
CA LEU A 377 2.85 12.87 15.00
C LEU A 377 3.27 12.70 16.47
N HIS A 378 4.42 12.09 16.74
CA HIS A 378 4.96 12.00 18.10
C HIS A 378 5.31 13.38 18.67
N GLU A 379 5.74 14.34 17.83
CA GLU A 379 5.97 15.71 18.25
C GLU A 379 4.71 16.39 18.76
N ILE A 380 3.59 16.21 18.06
CA ILE A 380 2.27 16.74 18.47
C ILE A 380 1.85 16.14 19.83
N LEU A 381 2.04 14.83 20.03
CA LEU A 381 1.74 14.16 21.31
C LEU A 381 2.62 14.67 22.45
N ALA A 382 3.92 14.84 22.18
CA ALA A 382 4.86 15.35 23.18
C ALA A 382 4.52 16.78 23.60
N GLU A 383 4.14 17.65 22.66
CA GLU A 383 3.72 19.03 22.94
C GLU A 383 2.44 19.09 23.79
N GLU A 384 1.45 18.26 23.49
CA GLU A 384 0.23 18.15 24.29
C GLU A 384 0.57 17.79 25.75
N ILE A 385 1.42 16.78 25.97
CA ILE A 385 1.78 16.35 27.33
C ILE A 385 2.52 17.45 28.08
N LEU A 386 3.49 18.08 27.43
CA LEU A 386 4.26 19.16 28.04
C LEU A 386 3.38 20.40 28.31
N SER A 387 2.29 20.59 27.56
CA SER A 387 1.28 21.61 27.86
C SER A 387 0.42 21.27 29.08
N LYS A 388 0.05 19.99 29.26
CA LYS A 388 -0.72 19.50 30.42
C LYS A 388 0.10 19.49 31.70
N VAL A 389 1.39 19.17 31.60
CA VAL A 389 2.32 19.06 32.72
C VAL A 389 3.52 19.98 32.47
N PRO A 390 3.39 21.29 32.72
CA PRO A 390 4.45 22.25 32.42
C PRO A 390 5.68 22.04 33.31
N ALA A 391 6.88 22.19 32.73
CA ALA A 391 8.16 22.02 33.43
C ALA A 391 8.34 22.96 34.63
N SER A 392 7.61 24.07 34.69
CA SER A 392 7.56 24.95 35.87
C SER A 392 7.06 24.25 37.15
N ASN A 393 6.41 23.09 37.02
CA ASN A 393 5.94 22.28 38.15
C ASN A 393 7.05 21.40 38.76
N ILE A 394 8.20 21.24 38.09
CA ILE A 394 9.35 20.49 38.61
C ILE A 394 9.83 21.15 39.91
N ILE A 395 10.03 22.48 39.87
CA ILE A 395 10.48 23.26 41.02
C ILE A 395 9.39 24.28 41.41
N PRO A 396 8.77 24.16 42.59
CA PRO A 396 7.73 25.07 43.03
C PRO A 396 8.27 26.50 43.18
N PRO A 397 7.42 27.53 43.06
CA PRO A 397 7.84 28.91 43.28
C PRO A 397 8.33 29.08 44.73
N VAL A 398 9.53 29.65 44.89
CA VAL A 398 10.12 29.98 46.19
C VAL A 398 9.43 31.24 46.74
N LYS A 399 8.19 31.09 47.21
CA LYS A 399 7.45 32.18 47.86
C LYS A 399 7.90 32.27 49.31
N ASN A 400 8.81 33.23 49.57
CA ASN A 400 9.62 33.35 50.79
C ASN A 400 10.52 32.12 50.96
N ILE A 401 11.81 32.29 51.28
CA ILE A 401 12.72 31.16 51.52
C ILE A 401 12.36 30.51 52.87
N ALA A 402 11.18 29.89 52.94
CA ALA A 402 10.76 29.08 54.05
C ALA A 402 11.47 27.73 53.99
N ARG A 403 11.59 27.12 55.17
CA ARG A 403 12.26 25.85 55.46
C ARG A 403 12.13 24.84 54.32
N LEU A 404 13.28 24.36 53.81
CA LEU A 404 13.35 23.37 52.74
C LEU A 404 12.54 22.11 53.11
N PRO A 405 11.58 21.67 52.26
CA PRO A 405 10.86 20.43 52.48
C PRO A 405 11.82 19.24 52.53
N GLY A 406 11.71 18.38 53.54
CA GLY A 406 12.53 17.17 53.63
C GLY A 406 13.94 17.39 54.20
N ARG A 407 14.30 18.61 54.66
CA ARG A 407 15.60 18.88 55.30
C ARG A 407 15.91 17.97 56.50
N SER A 408 14.89 17.48 57.20
CA SER A 408 15.01 16.53 58.31
C SER A 408 15.35 15.09 57.89
N LEU A 409 15.31 14.80 56.59
CA LEU A 409 15.63 13.49 55.99
C LEU A 409 17.04 13.47 55.38
N TRP A 410 17.83 14.52 55.60
CA TRP A 410 19.21 14.57 55.14
C TRP A 410 20.07 13.69 56.04
N GLU A 411 20.94 12.90 55.42
CA GLU A 411 21.78 11.91 56.09
C GLU A 411 23.26 12.19 55.76
N LYS A 412 24.19 11.47 56.44
CA LYS A 412 25.66 11.62 56.33
C LYS A 412 26.21 12.89 57.02
N THR A 413 27.55 13.00 57.10
CA THR A 413 28.29 14.16 57.60
C THR A 413 29.21 14.68 56.49
N PRO A 414 28.95 15.86 55.87
CA PRO A 414 27.83 16.78 56.11
C PRO A 414 26.47 16.19 55.77
N GLU A 415 25.40 16.74 56.35
CA GLU A 415 24.02 16.31 56.07
C GLU A 415 23.69 16.63 54.61
N LEU A 416 23.37 15.60 53.81
CA LEU A 416 23.06 15.71 52.39
C LEU A 416 21.69 15.11 52.07
N PRO A 417 20.97 15.65 51.08
CA PRO A 417 19.73 15.06 50.60
C PRO A 417 19.98 13.71 49.91
N ILE A 418 19.11 12.74 50.20
CA ILE A 418 19.11 11.39 49.61
C ILE A 418 17.90 11.14 48.68
N GLN A 419 17.03 12.14 48.52
CA GLN A 419 15.81 12.06 47.73
C GLN A 419 15.58 13.39 46.98
N PRO A 420 15.06 13.36 45.74
CA PRO A 420 14.69 14.56 45.02
C PRO A 420 13.52 15.28 45.71
N LEU A 421 13.25 16.53 45.34
CA LEU A 421 12.09 17.24 45.89
C LEU A 421 10.78 16.48 45.61
N PRO A 422 9.81 16.50 46.54
CA PRO A 422 8.50 15.91 46.32
C PRO A 422 7.78 16.46 45.08
N SER A 423 8.09 17.70 44.67
CA SER A 423 7.58 18.30 43.43
C SER A 423 8.18 17.63 42.19
N THR A 424 9.49 17.42 42.17
CA THR A 424 10.24 16.77 41.09
C THR A 424 9.75 15.33 40.91
N PHE A 425 9.60 14.58 42.00
CA PHE A 425 9.05 13.22 41.94
C PHE A 425 7.58 13.19 41.46
N ARG A 426 6.72 14.08 42.00
CA ARG A 426 5.31 14.17 41.58
C ARG A 426 5.16 14.64 40.14
N TYR A 427 6.09 15.46 39.65
CA TYR A 427 6.11 15.91 38.26
C TYR A 427 6.25 14.72 37.33
N PHE A 428 7.27 13.87 37.52
CA PHE A 428 7.46 12.69 36.68
C PHE A 428 6.30 11.69 36.81
N LYS A 429 5.71 11.56 38.01
CA LYS A 429 4.51 10.74 38.19
C LYS A 429 3.35 11.25 37.34
N ARG A 430 3.08 12.56 37.39
CA ARG A 430 2.02 13.20 36.59
C ARG A 430 2.32 13.15 35.09
N LEU A 431 3.60 13.22 34.71
CA LEU A 431 4.04 13.08 33.33
C LEU A 431 3.69 11.69 32.79
N VAL A 432 4.02 10.63 33.54
CA VAL A 432 3.67 9.25 33.18
C VAL A 432 2.16 9.04 33.18
N GLU A 433 1.43 9.56 34.16
CA GLU A 433 -0.05 9.53 34.17
C GLU A 433 -0.63 10.19 32.91
N ALA A 434 -0.10 11.35 32.50
CA ALA A 434 -0.54 12.04 31.27
C ALA A 434 -0.18 11.27 29.99
N MET A 435 0.93 10.54 29.97
CA MET A 435 1.31 9.63 28.88
C MET A 435 0.36 8.43 28.80
N GLU A 436 0.04 7.82 29.94
CA GLU A 436 -0.93 6.71 30.05
C GLU A 436 -2.34 7.14 29.61
N ASP A 437 -2.78 8.34 30.00
CA ASP A 437 -4.08 8.92 29.62
C ASP A 437 -4.23 9.03 28.08
N LEU A 438 -3.16 9.34 27.35
CA LEU A 438 -3.16 9.37 25.89
C LEU A 438 -3.08 7.97 25.26
N GLY A 439 -2.49 7.01 25.96
CA GLY A 439 -2.37 5.61 25.54
C GLY A 439 -0.96 5.08 25.74
N PRO A 440 -0.76 4.02 26.54
CA PRO A 440 0.56 3.42 26.71
C PRO A 440 1.09 2.85 25.38
N ASP A 441 0.20 2.52 24.45
CA ASP A 441 0.47 1.93 23.14
C ASP A 441 1.17 2.86 22.14
N LEU A 442 1.19 4.16 22.42
CA LEU A 442 1.77 5.20 21.56
C LEU A 442 3.26 5.47 21.88
N TRP A 443 3.76 4.97 23.01
CA TRP A 443 5.08 5.31 23.54
C TRP A 443 6.12 4.23 23.22
N ASN A 444 6.69 4.31 22.01
CA ASN A 444 7.88 3.53 21.67
C ASN A 444 9.18 4.27 22.10
N PRO A 445 10.34 3.60 22.12
CA PRO A 445 11.60 4.23 22.55
C PRO A 445 11.92 5.54 21.81
N SER A 446 11.62 5.62 20.51
CA SER A 446 11.82 6.83 19.71
C SER A 446 10.90 7.99 20.14
N ALA A 447 9.62 7.72 20.41
CA ALA A 447 8.66 8.71 20.91
C ALA A 447 9.03 9.22 22.31
N VAL A 448 9.48 8.30 23.19
CA VAL A 448 9.93 8.64 24.54
C VAL A 448 11.20 9.49 24.49
N ASN A 449 12.16 9.15 23.63
CA ASN A 449 13.38 9.95 23.45
C ASN A 449 13.08 11.36 22.94
N LEU A 450 12.12 11.51 22.02
CA LEU A 450 11.66 12.80 21.53
C LEU A 450 11.01 13.64 22.65
N LEU A 451 10.17 13.02 23.49
CA LEU A 451 9.59 13.67 24.66
C LEU A 451 10.67 14.11 25.66
N LYS A 452 11.62 13.22 25.98
CA LYS A 452 12.75 13.51 26.87
C LYS A 452 13.55 14.70 26.35
N LEU A 453 13.84 14.76 25.05
CA LEU A 453 14.52 15.86 24.38
C LEU A 453 13.81 17.20 24.51
N LYS A 454 12.49 17.25 24.25
CA LYS A 454 11.70 18.48 24.39
C LYS A 454 11.61 18.90 25.85
N LEU A 455 11.41 17.95 26.75
CA LEU A 455 11.39 18.18 28.19
C LEU A 455 12.73 18.75 28.69
N HIS A 456 13.85 18.21 28.20
CA HIS A 456 15.19 18.64 28.56
C HIS A 456 15.38 20.15 28.38
N LYS A 457 14.97 20.69 27.23
CA LYS A 457 15.02 22.13 26.92
C LYS A 457 14.17 22.94 27.91
N SER A 458 12.93 22.53 28.13
CA SER A 458 12.02 23.23 29.04
C SER A 458 12.43 23.15 30.52
N ALA A 459 13.10 22.06 30.92
CA ALA A 459 13.61 21.88 32.27
C ALA A 459 14.78 22.83 32.53
N ILE A 460 15.73 22.97 31.60
CA ILE A 460 16.83 23.92 31.70
C ILE A 460 16.31 25.34 31.94
N ASP A 461 15.35 25.79 31.13
CA ASP A 461 14.75 27.13 31.28
C ASP A 461 14.12 27.34 32.66
N SER A 462 13.42 26.31 33.17
CA SER A 462 12.82 26.33 34.50
C SER A 462 13.87 26.41 35.62
N PHE A 463 14.97 25.66 35.50
CA PHE A 463 16.08 25.69 36.45
C PHE A 463 16.84 27.03 36.41
N ALA A 464 17.15 27.53 35.22
CA ALA A 464 17.84 28.82 35.04
C ALA A 464 17.03 29.97 35.65
N SER A 465 15.72 30.04 35.36
CA SER A 465 14.82 31.03 35.96
C SER A 465 14.76 30.94 37.49
N LYS A 466 14.88 29.72 38.05
CA LYS A 466 14.89 29.50 39.50
C LYS A 466 16.22 29.87 40.15
N LEU A 467 17.35 29.60 39.48
CA LEU A 467 18.67 30.02 39.93
C LEU A 467 18.77 31.54 40.00
N GLU A 468 18.24 32.25 39.00
CA GLU A 468 18.14 33.71 39.00
C GLU A 468 17.28 34.24 40.16
N GLN A 469 16.15 33.60 40.45
CA GLN A 469 15.30 33.95 41.59
C GLN A 469 16.05 33.80 42.92
N LEU A 470 16.82 32.73 43.12
CA LEU A 470 17.63 32.52 44.33
C LEU A 470 18.75 33.58 44.48
N LYS A 471 19.40 33.97 43.37
CA LYS A 471 20.42 35.04 43.37
C LYS A 471 19.84 36.41 43.74
N SER A 472 18.59 36.69 43.34
CA SER A 472 17.94 37.97 43.63
C SER A 472 17.54 38.15 45.11
N VAL A 473 17.40 37.07 45.88
CA VAL A 473 17.05 37.14 47.31
C VAL A 473 18.27 37.38 48.19
N ASP A 474 19.41 36.75 47.86
CA ASP A 474 20.70 36.97 48.55
C ASP A 474 21.14 38.45 48.51
N SER A 475 20.73 39.21 47.48
CA SER A 475 21.13 40.61 47.30
C SER A 475 20.24 41.63 48.04
N THR A 476 19.16 41.18 48.69
CA THR A 476 18.23 42.05 49.46
C THR A 476 18.42 42.05 50.97
N GLU A 477 19.20 41.13 51.54
CA GLU A 477 19.40 41.03 53.00
C GLU A 477 20.54 41.93 53.55
N ASP A 478 21.36 42.55 52.70
CA ASP A 478 22.61 43.22 53.09
C ASP A 478 22.48 44.72 53.45
N LYS A 479 21.29 45.20 53.86
CA LYS A 479 21.09 46.57 54.37
C LYS A 479 20.30 46.61 55.67
N GLY A 480 20.99 46.36 56.79
CA GLY A 480 20.47 46.52 58.14
C GLY A 480 21.59 46.72 59.17
N ASP A 481 21.66 47.95 59.67
CA ASP A 481 22.59 48.61 60.61
C ASP A 481 23.39 47.82 61.65
N ALA A 482 24.59 48.36 61.92
CA ALA A 482 25.53 48.02 62.97
C ALA A 482 25.12 48.60 64.34
N ASP A 483 25.31 47.84 65.43
CA ASP A 483 26.01 48.35 66.63
C ASP A 483 26.40 47.23 67.63
N GLU A 484 27.43 47.55 68.41
CA GLU A 484 28.33 46.71 69.21
C GLU A 484 27.71 45.85 70.35
N ALA A 485 28.35 44.69 70.64
CA ALA A 485 29.14 44.43 71.87
C ALA A 485 29.00 43.02 72.51
N GLU A 486 30.18 42.47 72.80
CA GLU A 486 30.57 41.50 73.85
C GLU A 486 30.39 39.97 73.70
N LYS A 487 31.54 39.31 73.88
CA LYS A 487 31.84 37.88 73.84
C LYS A 487 31.12 37.05 74.92
N LYS A 488 30.64 35.87 74.54
CA LYS A 488 30.71 34.63 75.34
C LYS A 488 30.69 33.39 74.44
N GLU A 489 31.72 32.54 74.59
CA GLU A 489 31.86 31.24 73.94
C GLU A 489 30.78 30.25 74.41
N MET A 490 30.10 29.60 73.45
CA MET A 490 29.43 28.28 73.51
C MET A 490 28.85 27.96 72.10
N PRO A 491 28.51 26.69 71.81
CA PRO A 491 28.92 25.96 70.60
C PRO A 491 28.30 26.50 69.31
N VAL A 492 29.04 26.32 68.22
CA VAL A 492 28.63 26.56 66.83
C VAL A 492 27.29 25.85 66.56
N LYS A 493 26.19 26.59 66.72
CA LYS A 493 24.94 26.28 66.03
C LYS A 493 25.14 26.82 64.63
N THR A 494 25.30 25.92 63.67
CA THR A 494 25.22 26.22 62.25
C THR A 494 23.84 26.82 62.00
N ASP A 495 23.75 28.13 61.85
CA ASP A 495 22.52 28.76 61.38
C ASP A 495 22.19 28.14 60.01
N PRO A 496 20.95 27.67 59.79
CA PRO A 496 20.57 27.10 58.51
C PRO A 496 20.52 28.24 57.50
N ASN A 497 21.53 28.37 56.64
CA ASN A 497 21.44 29.24 55.47
C ASN A 497 20.46 28.56 54.50
N PRO A 498 19.21 29.03 54.43
CA PRO A 498 18.19 28.32 53.68
C PRO A 498 18.49 28.40 52.17
N ALA A 499 19.16 29.45 51.69
CA ALA A 499 19.59 29.57 50.30
C ALA A 499 20.64 28.50 49.94
N ARG A 500 21.58 28.19 50.85
CA ARG A 500 22.55 27.10 50.68
C ARG A 500 21.85 25.74 50.60
N ASP A 501 20.92 25.47 51.51
CA ASP A 501 20.18 24.21 51.53
C ASP A 501 19.37 24.01 50.23
N TRP A 502 18.77 25.10 49.71
CA TRP A 502 18.08 25.09 48.43
C TRP A 502 19.02 24.83 47.24
N ARG A 503 20.23 25.40 47.20
CA ARG A 503 21.24 25.12 46.16
C ARG A 503 21.66 23.65 46.15
N ILE A 504 21.96 23.08 47.32
CA ILE A 504 22.33 21.67 47.47
C ILE A 504 21.20 20.74 46.98
N GLN A 505 19.94 21.05 47.33
CA GLN A 505 18.79 20.29 46.85
C GLN A 505 18.59 20.43 45.33
N LEU A 506 18.75 21.62 44.76
CA LEU A 506 18.64 21.84 43.32
C LEU A 506 19.71 21.08 42.54
N LEU A 507 20.93 20.98 43.07
CA LEU A 507 21.98 20.16 42.47
C LEU A 507 21.62 18.66 42.47
N LEU A 508 21.04 18.14 43.57
CA LEU A 508 20.54 16.76 43.60
C LEU A 508 19.41 16.54 42.58
N ASP A 509 18.44 17.45 42.52
CA ASP A 509 17.32 17.37 41.59
C ASP A 509 17.79 17.44 40.14
N ALA A 510 18.82 18.24 39.83
CA ALA A 510 19.44 18.29 38.51
C ALA A 510 20.06 16.94 38.14
N PHE A 511 20.84 16.31 39.03
CA PHE A 511 21.37 14.96 38.80
C PHE A 511 20.26 13.92 38.62
N TYR A 512 19.19 13.99 39.41
CA TYR A 512 18.06 13.07 39.28
C TYR A 512 17.35 13.22 37.93
N ILE A 513 17.10 14.46 37.48
CA ILE A 513 16.47 14.73 36.19
C ILE A 513 17.35 14.27 35.04
N ARG A 514 18.67 14.48 35.13
CA ARG A 514 19.63 13.97 34.14
C ARG A 514 19.51 12.45 33.99
N ASP A 515 19.47 11.73 35.11
CA ASP A 515 19.35 10.26 35.09
C ASP A 515 17.97 9.79 34.55
N VAL A 516 16.88 10.52 34.82
CA VAL A 516 15.53 10.21 34.28
C VAL A 516 15.44 10.52 32.78
N LEU A 517 16.04 11.62 32.35
CA LEU A 517 15.99 12.12 30.97
C LEU A 517 17.18 11.69 30.13
N SER A 518 18.01 10.76 30.62
CA SER A 518 19.22 10.34 29.92
C SER A 518 18.86 9.82 28.53
N VAL A 519 19.18 10.59 27.50
CA VAL A 519 19.14 10.19 26.09
C VAL A 519 20.58 10.27 25.59
N GLN A 520 21.08 9.19 24.99
CA GLN A 520 22.41 9.21 24.37
C GLN A 520 22.38 10.11 23.13
N ILE A 521 22.77 11.37 23.28
CA ILE A 521 22.88 12.33 22.18
C ILE A 521 24.30 12.88 22.23
N ASP A 522 25.11 12.48 21.25
CA ASP A 522 26.44 13.03 20.96
C ASP A 522 27.44 13.15 22.14
N GLY A 523 27.20 12.43 23.24
CA GLY A 523 28.11 12.33 24.38
C GLY A 523 28.20 13.56 25.28
N ILE A 524 27.35 14.58 25.09
CA ILE A 524 27.27 15.79 25.92
C ILE A 524 25.82 16.00 26.34
N ASP A 525 25.54 15.87 27.63
CA ASP A 525 24.20 16.10 28.17
C ASP A 525 24.01 17.62 28.33
N PRO A 526 22.96 18.25 27.75
CA PRO A 526 22.75 19.69 27.87
C PRO A 526 22.50 20.14 29.31
N LEU A 527 22.27 19.21 30.26
CA LEU A 527 22.13 19.50 31.68
C LEU A 527 23.49 19.64 32.37
N ASP A 528 24.58 19.16 31.74
CA ASP A 528 25.93 19.19 32.31
C ASP A 528 26.40 20.64 32.50
N ASP A 529 26.16 21.56 31.56
CA ASP A 529 26.52 22.99 31.70
C ASP A 529 25.81 23.65 32.90
N LEU A 530 24.54 23.29 33.14
CA LEU A 530 23.76 23.76 34.28
C LEU A 530 24.27 23.16 35.59
N ILE A 531 24.60 21.87 35.58
CA ILE A 531 25.19 21.16 36.71
C ILE A 531 26.55 21.77 37.07
N GLU A 532 27.40 22.06 36.09
CA GLU A 532 28.70 22.74 36.30
C GLU A 532 28.51 24.14 36.92
N THR A 533 27.52 24.89 36.44
CA THR A 533 27.18 26.22 37.01
C THR A 533 26.73 26.09 38.47
N LEU A 534 25.88 25.10 38.78
CA LEU A 534 25.41 24.85 40.15
C LEU A 534 26.52 24.33 41.07
N GLN A 535 27.45 23.51 40.55
CA GLN A 535 28.62 23.04 41.27
C GLN A 535 29.57 24.19 41.60
N GLY A 536 29.81 25.11 40.66
CA GLY A 536 30.64 26.29 40.88
C GLY A 536 30.10 27.26 41.95
N GLU A 537 28.81 27.17 42.29
CA GLU A 537 28.18 27.94 43.38
C GLU A 537 28.17 27.21 44.74
N ILE A 538 28.57 25.93 44.77
CA ILE A 538 28.62 25.10 45.99
C ILE A 538 30.09 24.83 46.32
N ASP A 539 30.62 25.62 47.25
CA ASP A 539 32.06 25.76 47.56
C ASP A 539 32.64 24.61 48.43
N GLU A 540 32.30 23.35 48.13
CA GLU A 540 32.74 22.17 48.93
C GLU A 540 33.07 20.93 48.08
N ASP A 541 34.34 20.55 48.07
CA ASP A 541 34.87 19.37 47.37
C ASP A 541 34.22 18.05 47.86
N GLY A 542 33.73 17.24 46.92
CA GLY A 542 33.22 15.88 47.18
C GLY A 542 31.71 15.77 47.41
N ILE A 543 30.99 16.87 47.65
CA ILE A 543 29.52 16.86 47.80
C ILE A 543 28.83 16.48 46.49
N ALA A 544 29.27 17.05 45.36
CA ALA A 544 28.68 16.77 44.05
C ALA A 544 28.70 15.28 43.70
N GLY A 545 29.81 14.57 43.96
CA GLY A 545 29.92 13.12 43.73
C GLY A 545 28.98 12.30 44.61
N ALA A 546 28.85 12.68 45.89
CA ALA A 546 27.92 12.01 46.82
C ALA A 546 26.44 12.25 46.47
N LEU A 547 26.10 13.45 45.97
CA LEU A 547 24.75 13.76 45.48
C LEU A 547 24.44 13.01 44.19
N GLN A 548 25.39 12.93 43.26
CA GLN A 548 25.24 12.17 42.03
C GLN A 548 24.96 10.68 42.32
N GLU A 549 25.74 10.05 43.20
CA GLU A 549 25.52 8.66 43.60
C GLU A 549 24.15 8.46 44.25
N SER A 550 23.74 9.40 45.11
CA SER A 550 22.45 9.34 45.81
C SER A 550 21.28 9.52 44.83
N ALA A 551 21.38 10.42 43.86
CA ALA A 551 20.38 10.60 42.80
C ALA A 551 20.25 9.34 41.93
N HIS A 552 21.38 8.75 41.53
CA HIS A 552 21.43 7.55 40.72
C HIS A 552 20.83 6.34 41.44
N GLU A 553 21.17 6.14 42.72
CA GLU A 553 20.61 5.06 43.52
C GLU A 553 19.09 5.24 43.70
N PHE A 554 18.63 6.47 43.92
CA PHE A 554 17.21 6.76 44.04
C PHE A 554 16.45 6.50 42.73
N TRP A 555 17.01 6.88 41.58
CA TRP A 555 16.45 6.54 40.27
C TRP A 555 16.37 5.02 40.07
N ASN A 556 17.45 4.28 40.32
CA ASN A 556 17.47 2.81 40.18
C ASN A 556 16.38 2.12 41.01
N ARG A 557 16.07 2.67 42.20
CA ARG A 557 14.98 2.18 43.07
C ARG A 557 13.58 2.56 42.57
N THR A 558 13.44 3.68 41.84
CA THR A 558 12.15 4.27 41.47
C THR A 558 11.78 4.14 39.99
N GLN A 559 12.72 3.78 39.12
CA GLN A 559 12.51 3.70 37.66
C GLN A 559 11.33 2.82 37.25
N LEU A 560 11.06 1.72 37.96
CA LEU A 560 9.93 0.82 37.67
C LEU A 560 8.56 1.49 37.87
N LEU A 561 8.49 2.53 38.71
CA LEU A 561 7.27 3.33 38.89
C LEU A 561 7.00 4.25 37.69
N PHE A 562 8.01 4.43 36.83
CA PHE A 562 7.95 5.27 35.64
C PHE A 562 8.18 4.42 34.39
N GLY A 563 7.46 3.29 34.29
CA GLY A 563 7.64 2.27 33.24
C GLY A 563 7.87 2.86 31.83
N LEU A 564 7.01 3.80 31.41
CA LEU A 564 7.11 4.47 30.09
C LEU A 564 8.38 5.32 29.90
N LEU A 565 8.95 5.87 30.97
CA LEU A 565 10.20 6.66 30.93
C LEU A 565 11.46 5.80 31.13
N SER A 566 11.30 4.63 31.76
CA SER A 566 12.38 3.71 32.12
C SER A 566 12.81 2.75 31.00
N HIS A 567 12.05 2.69 29.90
CA HIS A 567 12.39 1.83 28.77
C HIS A 567 13.68 2.31 28.07
N HIS A 568 14.70 1.43 28.12
CA HIS A 568 15.97 1.53 27.43
C HIS A 568 15.87 1.08 25.97
#